data_AF-A0A7C7AQQ9-F1
#
_entry.id   AF-A0A7C7AQQ9-F1
#
_cell.length_a   1.000
_cell.length_b   1.000
_cell.length_c   1.000
_cell.angle_alpha   90.00
_cell.angle_beta   90.00
_cell.angle_gamma   90.00
#
_symmetry.space_group_name_H-M   'P 1'
#
loop_
_entity.id
_entity.type
_entity.pdbx_description
1 polymer ?
#
loop_
_entity_poly.entity_id
_entity_poly.type
_entity_poly.pdbx_seq_one_letter_code
_entity_poly.pdbx_strand_id
1 'polypeptide(L)' 'MHSPVSIGGFHHGLRQIRGTWKMASDMDPITRKSYTKNHDLEPKGDIYDISSRESPDFDLLCGGFTCQPFSNIGYKD' A
#
# COMPACT_ATOMS: atom_id res chain seq x y z
N MET A 1 12.28 13.76 -0.79
CA MET A 1 12.28 12.83 0.36
C MET A 1 11.15 11.85 0.15
N HIS A 2 11.42 10.66 -0.39
CA HIS A 2 10.38 9.64 -0.64
C HIS A 2 10.18 8.85 0.65
N SER A 3 8.94 8.77 1.12
CA SER A 3 8.58 8.03 2.32
C SER A 3 8.33 6.57 1.93
N PRO A 4 9.20 5.60 2.29
CA PRO A 4 8.99 4.21 1.93
C PRO A 4 8.01 3.56 2.92
N VAL A 5 6.75 3.41 2.52
CA VAL A 5 5.77 2.52 3.17
C VAL A 5 4.91 1.99 2.01
N SER A 6 4.84 0.70 1.68
CA SER A 6 5.04 -0.51 2.51
C SER A 6 5.51 -1.73 1.70
N ILE A 7 6.51 -2.47 2.20
CA ILE A 7 6.85 -3.82 1.72
C ILE A 7 5.86 -4.83 2.32
N GLY A 8 4.60 -4.82 1.89
CA GLY A 8 3.67 -5.93 2.13
C GLY A 8 3.33 -6.29 3.58
N GLY A 9 3.53 -5.40 4.56
CA GLY A 9 3.31 -5.71 5.99
C GLY A 9 1.89 -6.22 6.29
N PHE A 10 0.86 -5.56 5.75
CA PHE A 10 -0.53 -6.06 5.84
C PHE A 10 -0.71 -7.39 5.11
N HIS A 11 -0.06 -7.55 3.95
CA HIS A 11 -0.12 -8.79 3.17
C HIS A 11 0.39 -9.99 3.97
N HIS A 12 1.53 -9.82 4.64
CA HIS A 12 2.10 -10.86 5.49
C HIS A 12 1.33 -11.05 6.80
N GLY A 13 0.96 -9.95 7.48
CA GLY A 13 0.25 -10.01 8.76
C GLY A 13 -1.13 -10.67 8.65
N LEU A 14 -1.81 -10.48 7.51
CA LEU A 14 -3.12 -11.07 7.25
C LEU A 14 -3.04 -12.37 6.44
N ARG A 15 -1.86 -12.97 6.26
CA ARG A 15 -1.69 -14.24 5.49
C ARG A 15 -2.54 -15.39 6.02
N GLN A 16 -2.86 -15.38 7.32
CA GLN A 16 -3.72 -16.40 7.95
C GLN A 16 -5.19 -16.22 7.58
N ILE A 17 -5.59 -15.01 7.19
CA ILE A 17 -6.91 -14.75 6.62
C ILE A 17 -6.86 -15.30 5.20
N ARG A 18 -7.69 -16.31 4.90
CA ARG A 18 -7.78 -16.93 3.56
C ARG A 18 -8.44 -16.01 2.51
N GLY A 19 -8.26 -14.70 2.66
CA GLY A 19 -8.77 -13.69 1.74
C GLY A 19 -7.94 -13.65 0.46
N THR A 20 -8.55 -13.12 -0.61
CA THR A 20 -7.84 -12.84 -1.86
C THR A 20 -7.54 -11.36 -1.95
N TRP A 21 -6.27 -11.01 -2.14
CA TRP A 21 -5.87 -9.62 -2.39
C TRP A 21 -6.35 -9.19 -3.78
N LYS A 22 -7.28 -8.24 -3.83
CA LYS A 22 -7.89 -7.76 -5.07
C LYS A 22 -7.14 -6.60 -5.71
N MET A 23 -6.46 -5.79 -4.91
CA MET A 23 -5.74 -4.60 -5.35
C MET A 23 -4.65 -4.22 -4.35
N ALA A 24 -3.57 -3.62 -4.83
CA ALA A 24 -2.57 -2.91 -4.04
C ALA A 24 -2.27 -1.56 -4.70
N SER A 25 -1.80 -0.58 -3.93
CA SER A 25 -1.40 0.74 -4.44
C SER A 25 -0.16 1.22 -3.71
N ASP A 26 0.82 1.74 -4.45
CA ASP A 26 2.02 2.37 -3.90
C ASP A 26 2.61 3.30 -4.98
N MET A 27 2.89 4.54 -4.62
CA MET A 27 3.43 5.54 -5.55
C MET A 27 4.88 5.24 -5.95
N ASP A 28 5.65 4.56 -5.10
CA ASP A 28 7.08 4.35 -5.32
C ASP A 28 7.35 3.16 -6.27
N PRO A 29 7.94 3.39 -7.47
CA PRO A 29 8.20 2.32 -8.43
C PRO A 29 9.14 1.22 -7.90
N ILE A 30 10.06 1.54 -6.98
CA ILE A 30 10.99 0.56 -6.41
C ILE A 30 10.24 -0.39 -5.47
N THR A 31 9.37 0.16 -4.62
CA THR A 31 8.51 -0.60 -3.72
C THR A 31 7.53 -1.47 -4.50
N ARG A 32 6.92 -0.94 -5.56
CA ARG A 32 6.06 -1.73 -6.46
C ARG A 32 6.75 -2.95 -7.05
N LYS A 33 7.96 -2.79 -7.60
CA LYS A 33 8.75 -3.92 -8.13
C LYS A 33 9.00 -4.99 -7.08
N SER A 34 9.33 -4.55 -5.86
CA SER A 34 9.58 -5.45 -4.74
C SER A 34 8.30 -6.17 -4.30
N TYR A 35 7.17 -5.48 -4.25
CA TYR A 35 5.88 -6.05 -3.90
C TYR A 35 5.43 -7.10 -4.92
N THR A 36 5.47 -6.77 -6.23
CA THR A 36 5.10 -7.70 -7.30
C THR A 36 5.92 -8.99 -7.25
N LYS A 37 7.23 -8.89 -6.99
CA LYS A 37 8.12 -10.05 -6.87
C LYS A 37 7.75 -11.00 -5.72
N ASN A 38 7.15 -10.49 -4.65
CA ASN A 38 6.86 -11.27 -3.44
C ASN A 38 5.39 -11.72 -3.32
N HIS A 39 4.48 -11.07 -4.03
CA HIS A 39 3.03 -11.21 -3.80
C HIS A 39 2.21 -11.47 -5.07
N ASP A 40 2.86 -11.66 -6.24
CA ASP A 40 2.23 -11.92 -7.54
C ASP A 40 1.07 -10.95 -7.88
N LEU A 41 1.14 -9.73 -7.33
CA LEU A 41 0.14 -8.69 -7.48
C LEU A 41 0.86 -7.36 -7.75
N GLU A 42 0.53 -6.71 -8.85
CA GLU A 42 1.14 -5.44 -9.24
C GLU A 42 0.39 -4.25 -8.62
N PRO A 43 1.04 -3.38 -7.83
CA PRO A 43 0.35 -2.22 -7.27
C PRO A 43 0.09 -1.11 -8.31
N LYS A 44 -1.08 -0.47 -8.21
CA LYS A 44 -1.63 0.49 -9.20
C LYS A 44 -1.06 1.91 -9.17
N GLY A 45 0.04 2.18 -8.46
CA GLY A 45 0.65 3.52 -8.43
C GLY A 45 0.02 4.45 -7.40
N ASP A 46 -0.14 5.73 -7.75
CA ASP A 46 -0.81 6.72 -6.89
C ASP A 46 -2.29 6.39 -6.73
N ILE A 47 -2.74 6.32 -5.47
CA ILE A 47 -4.13 6.02 -5.12
C ILE A 47 -5.08 7.13 -5.54
N TYR A 48 -4.62 8.38 -5.67
CA TYR A 48 -5.44 9.50 -6.12
C TYR A 48 -5.80 9.41 -7.61
N ASP A 49 -5.01 8.67 -8.40
CA ASP A 49 -5.27 8.43 -9.82
C ASP A 49 -6.24 7.26 -10.06
N ILE A 50 -6.60 6.51 -9.01
CA ILE A 50 -7.49 5.34 -9.10
C ILE A 50 -8.92 5.78 -8.83
N SER A 51 -9.80 5.63 -9.81
CA SER A 51 -11.21 5.91 -9.62
C SER A 51 -11.83 4.92 -8.64
N SER A 52 -12.69 5.40 -7.74
CA SER A 52 -13.44 4.51 -6.83
C SER A 52 -14.29 3.49 -7.57
N ARG A 53 -14.71 3.78 -8.81
CA ARG A 53 -15.44 2.84 -9.68
C ARG A 53 -14.56 1.75 -10.29
N GLU A 54 -13.25 1.94 -10.32
CA GLU A 54 -12.27 0.97 -10.82
C GLU A 54 -11.71 0.08 -9.71
N SER A 55 -12.03 0.39 -8.46
CA SER A 55 -11.71 -0.45 -7.32
C SER A 55 -12.65 -1.66 -7.31
N PRO A 56 -12.11 -2.89 -7.19
CA PRO A 56 -12.94 -4.09 -7.09
C PRO A 56 -13.73 -4.08 -5.79
N ASP A 57 -14.84 -4.83 -5.73
CA ASP A 57 -15.54 -5.06 -4.47
C ASP A 57 -14.59 -5.71 -3.43
N PHE A 58 -14.64 -5.23 -2.20
CA PHE A 58 -13.79 -5.71 -1.11
C PHE A 58 -14.54 -5.72 0.23
N ASP A 59 -14.19 -6.69 1.07
CA ASP A 59 -14.70 -6.79 2.44
C ASP A 59 -13.78 -6.10 3.47
N LEU A 60 -12.50 -5.93 3.12
CA LEU A 60 -11.47 -5.36 3.98
C LEU A 60 -10.54 -4.44 3.18
N LEU A 61 -10.38 -3.21 3.67
CA LEU A 61 -9.42 -2.25 3.17
C LEU A 61 -8.32 -2.05 4.21
N CYS A 62 -7.06 -2.18 3.80
CA CYS A 62 -5.89 -1.88 4.64
C CYS A 62 -5.10 -0.73 4.02
N GLY A 63 -4.88 0.32 4.80
CA GLY A 63 -4.12 1.49 4.36
C GLY A 63 -3.14 1.94 5.43
N GLY A 64 -1.90 2.16 5.05
CA GLY A 64 -0.90 2.87 5.86
C GLY A 64 -0.63 4.21 5.20
N PHE A 65 -0.94 5.30 5.90
CA PHE A 65 -0.58 6.65 5.45
C PHE A 65 0.74 7.07 6.06
N THR A 66 1.43 8.03 5.42
CA THR A 66 2.69 8.53 5.94
C THR A 66 2.48 9.12 7.34
N CYS A 67 3.22 8.62 8.32
CA CYS A 67 3.15 9.09 9.70
C CYS A 67 3.96 10.39 9.91
N GLN A 68 4.72 10.83 8.91
CA GLN A 68 5.57 12.04 8.97
C GLN A 68 4.85 13.29 9.51
N PRO A 69 3.62 13.66 9.08
CA PRO A 69 2.90 14.81 9.65
C PRO A 69 2.54 14.66 11.15
N PHE A 70 2.56 13.44 11.67
CA PHE A 70 2.17 13.13 13.05
C PHE A 70 3.35 12.68 13.92
N SER A 71 4.55 12.56 13.34
CA SER A 71 5.74 12.09 14.04
C SER A 71 6.37 13.22 14.86
N ASN A 72 6.63 12.96 16.14
CA ASN A 72 7.33 13.90 17.03
C ASN A 72 8.84 14.02 16.72
N ILE A 73 9.36 13.22 15.78
CA ILE A 73 10.80 13.13 15.45
C ILE A 73 11.13 13.86 14.12
N GLY A 74 10.14 14.51 13.49
CA GLY A 74 10.32 15.30 12.26
C GLY A 74 10.29 16.81 12.47
N TYR A 75 10.91 17.57 11.55
CA TYR A 75 10.84 19.04 11.50
C TYR A 75 9.40 19.47 11.20
N LYS A 76 8.82 20.29 12.09
CA LYS A 76 7.53 20.97 11.89
C LYS A 76 7.85 22.39 11.43
N ASP A 77 7.84 22.62 10.12
CA ASP A 77 7.78 23.97 9.54
C ASP A 77 6.43 24.15 8.85
#